data_AF-A0A329Y525-F1
#
_entry.id   AF-A0A329Y525-F1
#
_cell.length_a   1.000
_cell.length_b   1.000
_cell.length_c   1.000
_cell.angle_alpha   90.00
_cell.angle_beta   90.00
_cell.angle_gamma   90.00
#
_symmetry.space_group_name_H-M   'P 1'
#
loop_
_entity.id
_entity.type
_entity.pdbx_description
1 polymer ?
#
loop_
_entity_poly.entity_id
_entity_poly.type
_entity_poly.pdbx_seq_one_letter_code
_entity_poly.pdbx_strand_id
1 'polypeptide(L)'
;MKQTDRMNSASNIWEADPCDASDKLADLQFAGFEDRAAKAINWASILDAGQSVFGTEIGDLRGSDVEFYATCDGEDMLLMRLMWHGFPDPPEWRLATRPSNRNDLPWASWGYFADLPERWRIPNM
;
A
#
# COMPACT_ATOMS: atom_id res chain seq x y z
N MET A 1 -4.57 14.32 16.66
CA MET A 1 -4.70 15.14 15.43
C MET A 1 -6.16 15.10 15.00
N LYS A 2 -6.73 16.19 14.50
CA LYS A 2 -8.12 16.21 14.02
C LYS A 2 -8.16 15.77 12.55
N GLN A 3 -9.25 15.14 12.11
CA GLN A 3 -9.48 14.72 10.72
C GLN A 3 -9.17 15.82 9.69
N THR A 4 -9.51 17.08 10.02
CA THR A 4 -9.24 18.26 9.18
C THR A 4 -7.77 18.65 9.05
N ASP A 5 -6.91 18.31 10.02
CA ASP A 5 -5.46 18.53 9.89
C ASP A 5 -4.80 17.46 9.00
N ARG A 6 -5.47 16.31 8.80
CA ARG A 6 -5.07 15.25 7.85
C ARG A 6 -5.59 15.52 6.45
N MET A 7 -6.82 16.02 6.34
CA MET A 7 -7.43 16.51 5.10
C MET A 7 -6.91 17.91 4.70
N ASN A 8 -5.61 18.17 4.80
CA ASN A 8 -5.03 19.32 4.13
C ASN A 8 -4.81 18.96 2.66
N SER A 9 -5.81 19.22 1.83
CA SER A 9 -5.80 19.00 0.38
C SER A 9 -4.64 19.71 -0.35
N ALA A 10 -3.88 20.56 0.33
CA ALA A 10 -2.68 21.20 -0.22
C ALA A 10 -1.40 20.33 -0.13
N SER A 11 -1.39 19.27 0.69
CA SER A 11 -0.23 18.38 0.82
C SER A 11 -0.44 16.99 0.19
N ASN A 12 -1.67 16.45 0.21
CA ASN A 12 -2.11 15.20 -0.43
C ASN A 12 -1.17 13.98 -0.36
N ILE A 13 -0.35 13.86 0.69
CA ILE A 13 0.69 12.82 0.77
C ILE A 13 0.10 11.47 1.18
N TRP A 14 -0.97 11.44 2.00
CA TRP A 14 -1.55 10.20 2.52
C TRP A 14 -3.06 10.33 2.84
N GLU A 15 -3.83 9.27 2.59
CA GLU A 15 -5.26 9.15 2.91
C GLU A 15 -5.62 7.76 3.48
N ALA A 16 -6.67 7.68 4.30
CA ALA A 16 -7.14 6.42 4.89
C ALA A 16 -7.92 5.56 3.88
N ASP A 17 -8.01 4.25 4.16
CA ASP A 17 -8.77 3.29 3.38
C ASP A 17 -9.81 2.54 4.25
N PRO A 18 -11.12 2.73 4.06
CA PRO A 18 -11.76 3.66 3.12
C PRO A 18 -11.61 5.13 3.55
N CYS A 19 -11.89 6.09 2.65
CA CYS A 19 -11.72 7.52 2.92
C CYS A 19 -12.60 8.08 4.04
N ASP A 20 -13.71 7.40 4.36
CA ASP A 20 -14.62 7.70 5.46
C ASP A 20 -14.32 6.89 6.74
N ALA A 21 -13.15 6.25 6.81
CA ALA A 21 -12.69 5.53 7.99
C ALA A 21 -12.75 6.41 9.25
N SER A 22 -13.19 5.81 10.37
CA SER A 22 -13.18 6.48 11.67
C SER A 22 -11.77 6.97 12.03
N ASP A 23 -11.65 8.07 12.77
CA ASP A 23 -10.36 8.63 13.22
C ASP A 23 -9.44 7.57 13.82
N LYS A 24 -9.98 6.65 14.62
CA LYS A 24 -9.19 5.58 15.24
C LYS A 24 -8.58 4.62 14.21
N LEU A 25 -9.33 4.30 13.16
CA LEU A 25 -8.85 3.43 12.08
C LEU A 25 -7.83 4.17 11.22
N ALA A 26 -8.10 5.43 10.86
CA ALA A 26 -7.16 6.27 10.13
C ALA A 26 -5.83 6.43 10.88
N ASP A 27 -5.87 6.65 12.19
CA ASP A 27 -4.68 6.74 13.05
C ASP A 27 -3.85 5.45 13.03
N LEU A 28 -4.53 4.30 13.08
CA LEU A 28 -3.88 2.99 13.02
C LEU A 28 -3.24 2.73 11.64
N GLN A 29 -3.95 3.10 10.57
CA GLN A 29 -3.41 2.95 9.21
C GLN A 29 -2.20 3.85 8.99
N PHE A 30 -2.28 5.11 9.41
CA PHE A 30 -1.20 6.06 9.27
C PHE A 30 0.04 5.63 10.07
N ALA A 31 -0.12 5.23 11.33
CA ALA A 31 0.98 4.72 12.14
C ALA A 31 1.62 3.47 11.53
N GLY A 32 0.80 2.59 10.94
CA GLY A 32 1.31 1.41 10.23
C GLY A 32 2.04 1.76 8.93
N PHE A 33 1.56 2.76 8.19
CA PHE A 33 2.28 3.29 7.04
C PHE A 33 3.64 3.88 7.44
N GLU A 34 3.69 4.75 8.46
CA GLU A 34 4.94 5.37 8.93
C GLU A 34 5.99 4.33 9.37
N ASP A 35 5.56 3.27 10.10
CA ASP A 35 6.45 2.17 10.49
C ASP A 35 7.09 1.50 9.26
N ARG A 36 6.33 1.29 8.19
CA ARG A 36 6.80 0.61 6.96
C ARG A 36 7.57 1.56 6.04
N ALA A 37 7.19 2.83 6.00
CA ALA A 37 7.92 3.87 5.27
C ALA A 37 9.34 4.09 5.85
N ALA A 38 9.52 3.88 7.16
CA ALA A 38 10.82 3.95 7.80
C ALA A 38 11.74 2.75 7.48
N LYS A 39 11.22 1.66 6.90
CA LYS A 39 11.98 0.43 6.61
C LYS A 39 12.61 0.47 5.22
N ALA A 40 13.75 -0.19 5.09
CA ALA A 40 14.39 -0.41 3.80
C ALA A 40 13.75 -1.63 3.11
N ILE A 41 12.72 -1.38 2.30
CA ILE A 41 11.96 -2.42 1.61
C ILE A 41 12.46 -2.55 0.17
N ASN A 42 12.86 -3.75 -0.22
CA ASN A 42 13.21 -4.06 -1.61
C ASN A 42 12.00 -4.69 -2.29
N TRP A 43 11.43 -3.98 -3.25
CA TRP A 43 10.27 -4.41 -3.99
C TRP A 43 10.68 -5.23 -5.22
N ALA A 44 9.82 -6.15 -5.63
CA ALA A 44 9.94 -6.92 -6.86
C ALA A 44 8.69 -6.68 -7.71
N SER A 45 8.86 -6.56 -9.03
CA SER A 45 7.73 -6.40 -9.96
C SER A 45 6.96 -7.71 -10.06
N ILE A 46 5.62 -7.64 -10.02
CA ILE A 46 4.80 -8.82 -10.28
C ILE A 46 4.93 -9.33 -11.72
N LEU A 47 5.46 -8.53 -12.65
CA LEU A 47 5.73 -8.94 -14.03
C LEU A 47 6.92 -9.89 -14.13
N ASP A 48 7.87 -9.77 -13.21
CA ASP A 48 9.02 -10.66 -13.10
C ASP A 48 8.73 -11.90 -12.24
N ALA A 49 7.55 -11.93 -11.61
CA ALA A 49 7.10 -13.09 -10.85
C ALA A 49 6.66 -14.23 -11.79
N GLY A 50 6.65 -15.46 -11.26
CA GLY A 50 6.18 -16.64 -11.99
C GLY A 50 4.65 -16.64 -12.20
N GLN A 51 3.99 -17.74 -11.85
CA GLN A 51 2.53 -17.85 -12.03
C GLN A 51 1.72 -17.24 -10.86
N SER A 52 2.34 -17.07 -9.69
CA SER A 52 1.66 -16.63 -8.47
C SER A 52 2.62 -15.94 -7.49
N VAL A 53 2.10 -15.02 -6.69
CA VAL A 53 2.78 -14.38 -5.54
C VAL A 53 1.92 -14.55 -4.29
N PHE A 54 2.52 -14.97 -3.18
CA PHE A 54 1.85 -15.20 -1.89
C PHE A 54 0.59 -16.08 -1.98
N GLY A 55 0.60 -17.06 -2.89
CA GLY A 55 -0.52 -17.96 -3.16
C GLY A 55 -1.68 -17.35 -3.95
N THR A 56 -1.50 -16.16 -4.53
CA THR A 56 -2.46 -15.49 -5.41
C THR A 56 -1.94 -15.49 -6.84
N GLU A 57 -2.78 -15.82 -7.82
CA GLU A 57 -2.38 -15.82 -9.23
C GLU A 57 -2.04 -14.41 -9.71
N ILE A 58 -1.07 -14.29 -10.62
CA ILE A 58 -0.67 -12.98 -11.18
C ILE A 58 -1.84 -12.27 -11.86
N GLY A 59 -2.76 -13.02 -12.49
CA GLY A 59 -3.95 -12.45 -13.12
C GLY A 59 -4.84 -11.68 -12.13
N ASP A 60 -5.08 -12.26 -10.96
CA ASP A 60 -5.89 -11.65 -9.90
C ASP A 60 -5.19 -10.44 -9.26
N LEU A 61 -3.88 -10.53 -9.07
CA LEU A 61 -3.07 -9.41 -8.56
C LEU A 61 -3.10 -8.22 -9.53
N ARG A 62 -2.96 -8.48 -10.84
CA ARG A 62 -3.09 -7.44 -11.88
C ARG A 62 -4.48 -6.84 -11.93
N GLY A 63 -5.52 -7.65 -11.75
CA GLY A 63 -6.91 -7.18 -11.68
C GLY A 63 -7.19 -6.32 -10.44
N SER A 64 -6.31 -6.35 -9.45
CA SER A 64 -6.39 -5.55 -8.21
C SER A 64 -5.37 -4.41 -8.18
N ASP A 65 -4.84 -4.00 -9.34
CA ASP A 65 -3.86 -2.93 -9.51
C ASP A 65 -2.52 -3.12 -8.76
N VAL A 66 -2.19 -4.36 -8.37
CA VAL A 66 -0.90 -4.67 -7.75
C VAL A 66 0.20 -4.54 -8.79
N GLU A 67 1.26 -3.79 -8.48
CA GLU A 67 2.41 -3.62 -9.37
C GLU A 67 3.68 -4.25 -8.77
N PHE A 68 3.84 -4.18 -7.45
CA PHE A 68 5.00 -4.73 -6.77
C PHE A 68 4.63 -5.55 -5.54
N TYR A 69 5.54 -6.44 -5.16
CA TYR A 69 5.45 -7.24 -3.96
C TYR A 69 6.78 -7.24 -3.20
N ALA A 70 6.71 -7.45 -1.89
CA ALA A 70 7.88 -7.58 -1.03
C ALA A 70 7.56 -8.45 0.18
N THR A 71 8.60 -8.98 0.83
CA THR A 71 8.50 -9.55 2.17
C THR A 71 9.48 -8.79 3.07
N CYS A 72 8.99 -8.23 4.18
CA CYS A 72 9.81 -7.49 5.12
C CYS A 72 9.30 -7.72 6.55
N ASP A 73 10.21 -7.98 7.49
CA ASP A 73 9.92 -8.25 8.91
C ASP A 73 8.85 -9.33 9.17
N GLY A 74 8.76 -10.34 8.29
CA GLY A 74 7.76 -11.41 8.40
C GLY A 74 6.35 -10.99 7.97
N GLU A 75 6.24 -9.88 7.24
CA GLU A 75 5.03 -9.49 6.52
C GLU A 75 5.24 -9.65 5.02
N ASP A 76 4.26 -10.25 4.37
CA ASP A 76 4.08 -10.16 2.92
C ASP A 76 3.39 -8.83 2.62
N MET A 77 3.83 -8.16 1.56
CA MET A 77 3.43 -6.80 1.23
C MET A 77 3.09 -6.70 -0.26
N LEU A 78 1.99 -6.01 -0.56
CA LEU A 78 1.57 -5.65 -1.91
C LEU A 78 1.53 -4.14 -2.03
N LEU A 79 2.15 -3.64 -3.10
CA LEU A 79 2.12 -2.25 -3.50
C LEU A 79 1.29 -2.15 -4.77
N MET A 80 0.21 -1.39 -4.67
CA MET A 80 -0.74 -1.17 -5.75
C MET A 80 -0.59 0.25 -6.29
N ARG A 81 -0.75 0.40 -7.60
CA ARG A 81 -0.72 1.68 -8.30
C ARG A 81 -2.06 1.93 -8.97
N LEU A 82 -2.81 2.89 -8.49
CA LEU A 82 -4.13 3.21 -9.02
C LEU A 82 -3.99 3.86 -10.40
N MET A 83 -4.59 3.23 -11.42
CA MET A 83 -4.54 3.72 -12.81
C MET A 83 -5.62 4.76 -13.15
N TRP A 84 -6.59 5.01 -12.26
CA TRP A 84 -7.72 5.89 -12.56
C TRP A 84 -7.46 7.33 -12.10
N HIS A 85 -7.51 8.25 -13.08
CA HIS A 85 -7.53 9.69 -12.91
C HIS A 85 -8.96 10.24 -13.16
N GLY A 86 -9.81 10.27 -12.13
CA GLY A 86 -11.05 11.02 -12.03
C GLY A 86 -11.30 11.63 -10.63
N PHE A 87 -11.26 12.96 -10.55
CA PHE A 87 -11.39 13.81 -9.35
C PHE A 87 -12.58 13.50 -8.41
N PRO A 88 -12.41 13.56 -7.07
CA PRO A 88 -11.15 13.74 -6.34
C PRO A 88 -10.43 12.40 -6.30
N ASP A 89 -9.29 12.31 -6.99
CA ASP A 89 -8.57 11.04 -7.09
C ASP A 89 -7.85 10.73 -5.78
N PRO A 90 -7.98 9.50 -5.28
CA PRO A 90 -7.11 9.04 -4.22
C PRO A 90 -5.65 9.10 -4.69
N PRO A 91 -4.70 9.24 -3.75
CA PRO A 91 -3.27 9.20 -4.06
C PRO A 91 -2.86 7.95 -4.86
N GLU A 92 -1.80 8.07 -5.67
CA GLU A 92 -1.39 7.09 -6.69
C GLU A 92 -1.13 5.68 -6.14
N TRP A 93 -0.60 5.57 -4.92
CA TRP A 93 -0.16 4.31 -4.35
C TRP A 93 -1.06 3.85 -3.22
N ARG A 94 -1.17 2.54 -3.06
CA ARG A 94 -1.79 1.89 -1.89
C ARG A 94 -0.89 0.77 -1.38
N LEU A 95 -0.76 0.69 -0.06
CA LEU A 95 -0.01 -0.38 0.60
C LEU A 95 -0.97 -1.32 1.33
N ALA A 96 -0.75 -2.62 1.15
CA ALA A 96 -1.38 -3.63 1.98
C ALA A 96 -0.37 -4.67 2.46
N THR A 97 -0.52 -5.12 3.70
CA THR A 97 0.32 -6.19 4.25
C THR A 97 -0.50 -7.29 4.91
N ARG A 98 0.16 -8.42 5.09
CA ARG A 98 -0.36 -9.56 5.83
C ARG A 98 0.81 -10.32 6.44
N PRO A 99 0.65 -10.99 7.59
CA PRO A 99 1.71 -11.87 8.09
C PRO A 99 2.12 -12.91 7.04
N SER A 100 3.42 -13.11 6.87
CA SER A 100 3.94 -14.08 5.90
C SER A 100 3.46 -15.49 6.22
N ASN A 101 3.24 -16.28 5.16
CA ASN A 101 2.73 -17.65 5.23
C ASN A 101 1.33 -17.79 5.86
N ARG A 102 0.58 -16.68 6.02
CA ARG A 102 -0.79 -16.69 6.53
C ARG A 102 -1.80 -16.36 5.44
N ASN A 103 -1.86 -17.24 4.43
CA ASN A 103 -2.75 -17.07 3.30
C ASN A 103 -4.25 -17.09 3.68
N ASP A 104 -4.55 -17.56 4.89
CA ASP A 104 -5.87 -17.57 5.53
C ASP A 104 -6.35 -16.20 6.01
N LEU A 105 -5.43 -15.24 6.19
CA LEU A 105 -5.76 -13.91 6.73
C LEU A 105 -6.05 -12.90 5.61
N PRO A 106 -6.94 -11.92 5.88
CA PRO A 106 -7.13 -10.81 4.96
C PRO A 106 -5.91 -9.88 4.95
N TRP A 107 -5.76 -9.15 3.85
CA TRP A 107 -4.81 -8.06 3.74
C TRP A 107 -5.26 -6.87 4.59
N ALA A 108 -4.35 -6.31 5.39
CA ALA A 108 -4.55 -5.04 6.09
C ALA A 108 -4.08 -3.89 5.18
N SER A 109 -4.94 -2.91 4.93
CA SER A 109 -4.55 -1.71 4.18
C SER A 109 -3.95 -0.66 5.11
N TRP A 110 -2.92 0.01 4.63
CA TRP A 110 -2.20 1.10 5.29
C TRP A 110 -2.46 2.46 4.62
N GLY A 111 -3.59 2.57 3.92
CA GLY A 111 -4.01 3.79 3.25
C GLY A 111 -3.40 3.97 1.86
N TYR A 112 -3.75 5.12 1.29
CA TYR A 112 -3.28 5.63 0.01
C TYR A 112 -2.22 6.68 0.23
N PHE A 113 -1.26 6.82 -0.68
CA PHE A 113 -0.22 7.86 -0.61
C PHE A 113 0.31 8.27 -1.98
N ALA A 114 0.80 9.50 -2.08
CA ALA A 114 1.23 10.08 -3.36
C ALA A 114 2.68 9.71 -3.69
N ASP A 115 3.56 9.80 -2.69
CA ASP A 115 5.00 9.62 -2.87
C ASP A 115 5.48 8.31 -2.23
N LEU A 116 6.28 7.56 -2.99
CA LEU A 116 6.96 6.38 -2.46
C LEU A 116 8.01 6.79 -1.40
N PRO A 117 8.07 6.12 -0.24
CA PRO A 117 9.09 6.39 0.76
C PRO A 117 10.53 6.25 0.22
N GLU A 118 11.41 7.18 0.56
CA GLU A 118 12.81 7.24 0.06
C GLU A 118 13.62 5.96 0.31
N ARG A 119 13.27 5.20 1.35
CA ARG A 119 13.96 3.96 1.74
C ARG A 119 13.51 2.75 0.93
N TRP A 120 12.46 2.87 0.13
CA TRP A 120 11.96 1.80 -0.69
C TRP A 120 12.74 1.74 -2.00
N ARG A 121 13.13 0.53 -2.39
CA ARG A 121 13.79 0.29 -3.68
C ARG A 121 12.80 -0.36 -4.62
N ILE A 122 12.34 0.41 -5.59
CA ILE A 122 11.47 -0.06 -6.66
C ILE A 122 12.36 -0.44 -7.86
N PRO A 123 12.19 -1.64 -8.45
CA PRO A 123 12.95 -2.02 -9.62
C PRO A 123 12.51 -1.17 -10.82
N ASN A 124 13.48 -0.67 -11.58
CA ASN A 124 13.28 0.14 -12.80
C ASN A 124 12.56 1.49 -12.59
N MET A 125 12.67 2.08 -11.39
CA MET A 125 12.33 3.48 -11.10
C MET A 125 13.52 4.25 -10.55
#